data_AF-A0A936FQA1-F1
#
_entry.id   AF-A0A936FQA1-F1
#
_cell.length_a   1.000
_cell.length_b   1.000
_cell.length_c   1.000
_cell.angle_alpha   90.00
_cell.angle_beta   90.00
_cell.angle_gamma   90.00
#
_symmetry.space_group_name_H-M   'P 1'
#
loop_
_entity.id
_entity.type
_entity.pdbx_description
1 polymer ?
#
loop_
_entity_poly.entity_id
_entity_poly.type
_entity_poly.pdbx_seq_one_letter_code
_entity_poly.pdbx_strand_id
1 'polypeptide(L)'
;MLVYDRDHRHLGVRVGPKGASWFYTASVGDGRMVRREIAPANSIGLDEAVRRAATARGQHAAGVDPADAVRARQRAALTVSGALAAYLAAGGARGALAPRTRVDYEGLLRLELAGIAGRRLADVGHDVVGVCWAR
;
A
#
# COMPACT_ATOMS: atom_id res chain seq x y z
N MET A 1 0.21 11.65 -21.95
CA MET A 1 -1.18 11.92 -22.39
C MET A 1 -2.06 10.73 -22.01
N LEU A 2 -3.30 10.96 -21.59
CA LEU A 2 -4.28 9.89 -21.38
C LEU A 2 -5.31 9.98 -22.51
N VAL A 3 -5.50 8.90 -23.25
CA VAL A 3 -6.41 8.82 -24.39
C VAL A 3 -7.52 7.84 -24.04
N TYR A 4 -8.77 8.21 -24.27
CA TYR A 4 -9.92 7.34 -24.00
C TYR A 4 -10.40 6.68 -25.28
N ASP A 5 -10.80 5.42 -25.16
CA ASP A 5 -11.42 4.68 -26.23
C ASP A 5 -12.84 5.26 -26.50
N ARG A 6 -13.16 5.47 -27.77
CA ARG A 6 -14.44 6.04 -28.21
C ARG A 6 -15.58 5.04 -28.07
N ASP A 7 -15.30 3.77 -28.34
CA ASP A 7 -16.25 2.66 -28.33
C ASP A 7 -16.39 2.11 -26.90
N HIS A 8 -15.31 2.17 -26.12
CA HIS A 8 -15.28 1.81 -24.71
C HIS A 8 -15.08 3.03 -23.82
N ARG A 9 -16.15 3.84 -23.60
CA ARG A 9 -16.14 5.13 -22.87
C ARG A 9 -15.46 5.14 -21.49
N HIS A 10 -15.20 3.98 -20.91
CA HIS A 10 -14.60 3.83 -19.58
C HIS A 10 -13.17 3.30 -19.61
N LEU A 11 -12.65 2.93 -20.79
CA LEU A 11 -11.29 2.45 -20.98
C LEU A 11 -10.43 3.59 -21.52
N GLY A 12 -9.25 3.76 -20.94
CA GLY A 12 -8.24 4.69 -21.43
C GLY A 12 -6.87 4.08 -21.45
N VAL A 13 -5.99 4.65 -22.27
CA VAL A 13 -4.58 4.27 -22.38
C VAL A 13 -3.73 5.48 -22.08
N ARG A 14 -2.78 5.33 -21.16
CA ARG A 14 -1.75 6.32 -20.93
C ARG A 14 -0.66 6.12 -21.96
N VAL A 15 -0.43 7.17 -22.75
CA VAL A 15 0.61 7.23 -23.77
C VAL A 15 1.68 8.21 -23.29
N GLY A 16 2.90 7.70 -23.17
CA GLY A 16 4.11 8.50 -22.90
C GLY A 16 4.97 8.65 -24.16
N PRO A 17 6.14 9.31 -24.04
CA PRO A 17 7.08 9.47 -25.17
C PRO A 17 7.58 8.15 -25.75
N LYS A 18 7.54 7.07 -24.95
CA LYS A 18 7.93 5.71 -25.34
C LYS A 18 6.75 4.84 -25.82
N GLY A 19 5.58 5.45 -26.07
CA GLY A 19 4.36 4.74 -26.46
C GLY A 19 3.40 4.47 -25.29
N ALA A 20 2.46 3.55 -25.51
CA ALA A 20 1.46 3.17 -24.51
C ALA A 20 2.13 2.48 -23.31
N SER A 21 1.85 2.99 -22.10
CA SER A 21 2.43 2.44 -20.87
C SER A 21 1.43 1.62 -20.07
N TRP A 22 0.18 2.08 -19.96
CA TRP A 22 -0.81 1.47 -19.07
C TRP A 22 -2.25 1.65 -19.57
N PHE A 23 -3.07 0.61 -19.36
CA PHE A 23 -4.53 0.67 -19.47
C PHE A 23 -5.15 1.15 -18.15
N TYR A 24 -6.16 2.00 -18.26
CA TYR A 24 -6.90 2.59 -17.15
C TYR A 24 -8.41 2.40 -17.33
N THR A 25 -9.13 2.28 -16.23
CA THR A 25 -10.58 2.46 -16.20
C THR A 25 -10.95 3.79 -15.53
N ALA A 26 -12.00 4.46 -16.01
CA ALA A 26 -12.59 5.62 -15.38
C ALA A 26 -14.04 5.35 -14.96
N SER A 27 -14.34 5.65 -13.71
CA SER A 27 -15.67 5.47 -13.11
C SER A 27 -15.97 6.60 -12.14
N VAL A 28 -17.24 6.93 -11.96
CA VAL A 28 -17.67 7.91 -10.96
C VAL A 28 -17.98 7.16 -9.66
N GLY A 29 -17.34 7.55 -8.56
CA GLY A 29 -17.62 7.06 -7.20
C GLY A 29 -17.68 8.25 -6.25
N ASP A 30 -18.63 8.27 -5.32
CA ASP A 30 -18.87 9.38 -4.38
C ASP A 30 -18.91 10.78 -5.05
N GLY A 31 -19.54 10.85 -6.22
CA GLY A 31 -19.65 12.09 -7.00
C GLY A 31 -18.33 12.57 -7.64
N ARG A 32 -17.24 11.79 -7.55
CA ARG A 32 -15.92 12.12 -8.10
C ARG A 32 -15.51 11.12 -9.17
N MET A 33 -14.80 11.60 -10.20
CA MET A 33 -14.20 10.72 -11.19
C MET A 33 -12.96 10.04 -10.61
N VAL A 34 -13.03 8.72 -10.47
CA VAL A 34 -11.94 7.85 -10.03
C VAL A 34 -11.35 7.15 -11.24
N ARG A 35 -10.02 7.24 -11.37
CA ARG A 35 -9.25 6.53 -12.40
C ARG A 35 -8.47 5.40 -11.73
N ARG A 36 -8.48 4.21 -12.34
CA ARG A 36 -7.78 3.05 -11.82
C ARG A 36 -6.94 2.39 -12.89
N GLU A 37 -5.72 2.02 -12.53
CA GLU A 37 -4.83 1.23 -13.36
C GLU A 37 -5.34 -0.21 -13.47
N ILE A 38 -5.35 -0.74 -14.69
CA ILE A 38 -5.79 -2.11 -14.98
C ILE A 38 -4.55 -2.99 -15.17
N ALA A 39 -3.69 -2.63 -16.12
CA ALA A 39 -2.50 -3.39 -16.46
C ALA A 39 -1.55 -2.56 -17.35
N PRO A 40 -0.26 -2.91 -17.40
CA PRO A 40 0.67 -2.40 -18.41
C PRO A 40 0.18 -2.67 -19.84
N ALA A 41 0.33 -1.69 -20.73
CA ALA A 41 -0.17 -1.78 -22.10
C ALA A 41 0.55 -2.86 -22.94
N ASN A 42 1.75 -3.24 -22.55
CA ASN A 42 2.53 -4.33 -23.17
C ASN A 42 2.24 -5.72 -22.59
N SER A 43 1.46 -5.81 -21.50
CA SER A 43 1.21 -7.08 -20.81
C SER A 43 -0.06 -7.79 -21.26
N ILE A 44 -1.03 -7.05 -21.82
CA ILE A 44 -2.34 -7.57 -22.20
C ILE A 44 -2.81 -6.95 -23.52
N GLY A 45 -3.63 -7.69 -24.26
CA GLY A 45 -4.33 -7.17 -25.44
C GLY A 45 -5.55 -6.31 -25.08
N LEU A 46 -6.10 -5.62 -26.09
CA LEU A 46 -7.24 -4.72 -25.93
C LEU A 46 -8.49 -5.44 -25.38
N ASP A 47 -8.84 -6.61 -25.91
CA ASP A 47 -10.01 -7.37 -25.46
C ASP A 47 -9.93 -7.77 -23.98
N GLU A 48 -8.73 -8.13 -23.53
CA GLU A 48 -8.47 -8.45 -22.13
C GLU A 48 -8.54 -7.19 -21.26
N ALA A 49 -8.06 -6.06 -21.76
CA ALA A 49 -8.20 -4.77 -21.07
C ALA A 49 -9.67 -4.35 -20.92
N VAL A 50 -10.50 -4.57 -21.95
CA VAL A 50 -11.95 -4.32 -21.91
C VAL A 50 -12.63 -5.20 -20.86
N ARG A 51 -12.36 -6.50 -20.85
CA ARG A 51 -12.90 -7.43 -19.84
C ARG A 51 -12.52 -7.00 -18.42
N ARG A 52 -11.24 -6.72 -18.18
CA ARG A 52 -10.78 -6.28 -16.86
C ARG A 52 -11.34 -4.93 -16.45
N ALA A 53 -11.53 -3.99 -17.39
CA ALA A 53 -12.20 -2.73 -17.13
C ALA A 53 -13.64 -2.95 -16.67
N ALA A 54 -14.38 -3.85 -17.34
CA ALA A 54 -15.75 -4.22 -16.94
C ALA A 54 -15.79 -4.82 -15.53
N THR A 55 -14.90 -5.76 -15.22
CA THR A 55 -14.78 -6.34 -13.87
C THR A 55 -14.46 -5.29 -12.81
N ALA A 56 -13.46 -4.43 -13.05
CA ALA A 56 -13.05 -3.40 -12.12
C ALA A 56 -14.18 -2.38 -11.86
N ARG A 57 -14.99 -2.07 -12.88
CA ARG A 57 -16.19 -1.23 -12.73
C ARG A 57 -17.28 -1.91 -11.93
N GLY A 58 -17.53 -3.21 -12.16
CA GLY A 58 -18.49 -3.99 -11.37
C GLY A 58 -18.12 -4.02 -9.89
N GLN A 59 -16.83 -4.21 -9.58
CA GLN A 59 -16.31 -4.16 -8.21
C GLN A 59 -16.51 -2.78 -7.57
N HIS A 60 -16.20 -1.71 -8.31
CA HIS A 60 -16.39 -0.35 -7.82
C HIS A 60 -17.87 0.00 -7.60
N ALA A 61 -18.77 -0.44 -8.49
CA ALA A 61 -20.22 -0.27 -8.32
C ALA A 61 -20.76 -1.04 -7.10
N ALA A 62 -20.15 -2.17 -6.76
CA ALA A 62 -20.44 -2.93 -5.54
C ALA A 62 -19.81 -2.33 -4.27
N GLY A 63 -19.14 -1.17 -4.35
CA GLY A 63 -18.45 -0.54 -3.23
C GLY A 63 -17.16 -1.27 -2.81
N VAL A 64 -16.67 -2.20 -3.62
CA VAL A 64 -15.45 -2.95 -3.34
C VAL A 64 -14.28 -2.26 -4.02
N ASP A 65 -13.48 -1.53 -3.24
CA ASP A 65 -12.18 -1.06 -3.70
C ASP A 65 -11.07 -2.06 -3.31
N PRO A 66 -10.48 -2.81 -4.27
CA PRO A 66 -9.30 -3.63 -4.00
C PRO A 66 -8.13 -2.87 -3.37
N ALA A 67 -8.04 -1.54 -3.55
CA ALA A 67 -7.04 -0.72 -2.88
C ALA A 67 -7.34 -0.59 -1.39
N ASP A 68 -8.60 -0.68 -0.98
CA ASP A 68 -8.97 -0.77 0.43
C ASP A 68 -8.64 -2.13 1.01
N ALA A 69 -8.72 -3.22 0.26
CA ALA A 69 -8.19 -4.51 0.70
C ALA A 69 -6.66 -4.47 0.88
N VAL A 70 -5.94 -3.82 -0.05
CA VAL A 70 -4.51 -3.59 0.11
C VAL A 70 -4.25 -2.71 1.33
N ARG A 71 -4.85 -1.52 1.44
CA ARG A 71 -4.72 -0.60 2.58
C ARG A 71 -5.11 -1.28 3.90
N ALA A 72 -6.15 -2.10 3.93
CA ALA A 72 -6.56 -2.88 5.09
C ALA A 72 -5.49 -3.90 5.46
N ARG A 73 -4.91 -4.62 4.48
CA ARG A 73 -3.74 -5.48 4.72
C ARG A 73 -2.53 -4.68 5.21
N GLN A 74 -2.29 -3.47 4.69
CA GLN A 74 -1.21 -2.61 5.17
C GLN A 74 -1.45 -2.13 6.60
N ARG A 75 -2.69 -1.77 6.95
CA ARG A 75 -3.11 -1.37 8.31
C ARG A 75 -3.08 -2.54 9.30
N ALA A 76 -3.39 -3.74 8.83
CA ALA A 76 -3.34 -4.98 9.63
C ALA A 76 -1.93 -5.54 9.77
N ALA A 77 -0.97 -5.10 8.94
CA ALA A 77 0.41 -5.55 9.02
C ALA A 77 1.07 -5.00 10.29
N LEU A 78 1.61 -5.90 11.11
CA LEU A 78 2.33 -5.54 12.32
C LEU A 78 3.57 -4.71 11.96
N THR A 79 3.60 -3.44 12.40
CA THR A 79 4.75 -2.55 12.25
C THR A 79 5.74 -2.75 13.40
N VAL A 80 6.96 -2.23 13.25
CA VAL A 80 7.95 -2.21 14.34
C VAL A 80 7.41 -1.50 15.58
N SER A 81 6.77 -0.33 15.40
CA SER A 81 6.13 0.39 16.50
C SER A 81 4.98 -0.39 17.14
N GLY A 82 4.14 -1.06 16.33
CA GLY A 82 3.04 -1.90 16.82
C GLY A 82 3.54 -3.12 17.58
N ALA A 83 4.62 -3.74 17.11
CA ALA A 83 5.26 -4.87 17.79
C ALA A 83 5.85 -4.44 19.14
N LEU A 84 6.51 -3.28 19.22
CA LEU A 84 7.03 -2.77 20.49
C LEU A 84 5.91 -2.43 21.47
N ALA A 85 4.84 -1.77 21.01
CA ALA A 85 3.69 -1.47 21.85
C ALA A 85 3.05 -2.74 22.43
N ALA A 86 2.89 -3.78 21.60
CA ALA A 86 2.39 -5.09 22.04
C ALA A 86 3.34 -5.75 23.05
N TYR A 87 4.66 -5.69 22.81
CA TYR A 87 5.67 -6.20 23.74
C TYR A 87 5.63 -5.48 25.10
N LEU A 88 5.54 -4.14 25.09
CA LEU A 88 5.45 -3.35 26.32
C LEU A 88 4.15 -3.60 27.08
N ALA A 89 3.03 -3.76 26.37
CA ALA A 89 1.73 -4.08 26.97
C ALA A 89 1.71 -5.48 27.60
N ALA A 90 2.42 -6.45 27.00
CA ALA A 90 2.57 -7.80 27.54
C ALA A 90 3.53 -7.88 28.74
N GLY A 91 4.19 -6.78 29.12
CA GLY A 91 5.23 -6.79 30.13
C GLY A 91 6.52 -7.43 29.65
N GLY A 92 6.81 -7.37 28.35
CA GLY A 92 7.98 -7.99 27.74
C GLY A 92 7.94 -9.52 27.72
N ALA A 93 9.09 -10.14 27.46
CA ALA A 93 9.16 -11.60 27.26
C ALA A 93 9.02 -12.43 28.56
N ARG A 94 9.15 -11.81 29.73
CA ARG A 94 9.22 -12.49 31.04
C ARG A 94 8.28 -11.91 32.11
N GLY A 95 7.39 -10.99 31.76
CA GLY A 95 6.46 -10.34 32.67
C GLY A 95 6.92 -8.95 33.16
N ALA A 96 5.96 -8.22 33.75
CA ALA A 96 5.96 -6.78 34.04
C ALA A 96 7.32 -6.06 33.98
N LEU A 97 7.53 -5.28 32.92
CA LEU A 97 8.68 -4.39 32.77
C LEU A 97 8.64 -3.28 33.83
N ALA A 98 9.81 -2.90 34.33
CA ALA A 98 9.92 -1.72 35.18
C ALA A 98 9.48 -0.46 34.40
N PRO A 99 8.82 0.53 35.05
CA PRO A 99 8.35 1.74 34.38
C PRO A 99 9.44 2.47 33.61
N ARG A 100 10.66 2.48 34.15
CA ARG A 100 11.83 3.09 33.52
C ARG A 100 12.24 2.37 32.23
N THR A 101 12.27 1.04 32.24
CA THR A 101 12.60 0.23 31.07
C THR A 101 11.60 0.46 29.93
N ARG A 102 10.32 0.66 30.26
CA ARG A 102 9.30 1.01 29.26
C ARG A 102 9.61 2.35 28.60
N VAL A 103 9.93 3.38 29.38
CA VAL A 103 10.31 4.70 28.87
C VAL A 103 11.58 4.63 28.01
N ASP A 104 12.56 3.84 28.42
CA ASP A 104 13.81 3.65 27.68
C ASP A 104 13.55 2.99 26.32
N TYR A 105 12.68 1.98 26.26
CA TYR A 105 12.32 1.30 25.01
C TYR A 105 11.50 2.19 24.07
N GLU A 106 10.56 2.96 24.60
CA GLU A 106 9.84 4.00 23.83
C GLU A 106 10.81 5.07 23.32
N GLY A 107 11.83 5.43 24.12
CA GLY A 107 12.92 6.33 23.76
C GLY A 107 13.77 5.79 22.60
N LEU A 108 14.20 4.53 22.67
CA LEU A 108 14.98 3.87 21.61
C LEU A 108 14.20 3.83 20.28
N LEU A 109 12.89 3.57 20.33
CA LEU A 109 12.07 3.60 19.12
C LEU A 109 12.03 5.01 18.50
N ARG A 110 11.91 6.04 19.35
CA ARG A 110 11.78 7.43 18.91
C ARG A 110 13.11 8.04 18.43
N LEU A 111 14.23 7.65 19.03
CA LEU A 111 15.53 8.25 18.77
C LEU A 111 16.32 7.46 17.71
N GLU A 112 16.44 6.15 17.91
CA GLU A 112 17.33 5.31 17.10
C GLU A 112 16.58 4.63 15.94
N LEU A 113 15.35 4.18 16.19
CA LEU A 113 14.58 3.39 15.22
C LEU A 113 13.48 4.19 14.52
N ALA A 114 13.51 5.52 14.61
CA ALA A 114 12.49 6.39 14.02
C ALA A 114 12.35 6.16 12.50
N GLY A 115 13.46 5.90 11.81
CA GLY A 115 13.49 5.64 10.37
C GLY A 115 12.80 4.33 9.95
N ILE A 116 12.56 3.41 10.89
CA ILE A 116 11.94 2.11 10.63
C ILE A 116 10.66 1.87 11.43
N ALA A 117 10.29 2.77 12.35
CA ALA A 117 9.15 2.59 13.25
C ALA A 117 7.83 2.29 12.52
N GLY A 118 7.60 2.92 11.35
CA GLY A 118 6.43 2.70 10.50
C GLY A 118 6.55 1.54 9.51
N ARG A 119 7.72 0.90 9.40
CA ARG A 119 7.91 -0.24 8.51
C ARG A 119 7.25 -1.49 9.08
N ARG A 120 6.84 -2.41 8.19
CA ARG A 120 6.32 -3.72 8.59
C ARG A 120 7.45 -4.55 9.14
N LEU A 121 7.16 -5.31 10.20
CA LEU A 121 8.15 -6.16 10.84
C LEU A 121 8.76 -7.19 9.87
N ALA A 122 7.94 -7.72 8.95
CA ALA A 122 8.38 -8.68 7.93
C ALA A 122 9.36 -8.09 6.90
N ASP A 123 9.40 -6.76 6.75
CA ASP A 123 10.24 -6.06 5.78
C ASP A 123 11.55 -5.54 6.42
N VAL A 124 11.78 -5.80 7.71
CA VAL A 124 13.01 -5.41 8.42
C VAL A 124 14.01 -6.56 8.39
N GLY A 125 14.93 -6.50 7.42
CA GLY A 125 16.10 -7.37 7.34
C GLY A 125 17.31 -6.83 8.12
N HIS A 126 18.35 -7.65 8.27
CA HIS A 126 19.60 -7.29 8.96
C HIS A 126 20.33 -6.09 8.30
N ASP A 127 20.17 -5.95 7.00
CA ASP A 127 20.66 -4.83 6.18
C ASP A 127 20.02 -3.48 6.54
N VAL A 128 18.74 -3.49 6.92
CA VAL A 128 17.99 -2.29 7.29
C VAL A 128 18.39 -1.78 8.68
N VAL A 129 18.73 -2.70 9.59
CA VAL A 129 19.13 -2.35 10.95
C VAL A 129 20.47 -1.60 10.94
N GLY A 130 21.45 -2.03 10.13
CA GLY A 130 22.78 -1.41 10.08
C GLY A 130 22.80 0.07 9.70
N VAL A 131 21.78 0.57 8.99
CA VAL A 131 21.69 1.98 8.57
C VAL A 131 21.20 2.90 9.70
N CYS A 132 20.42 2.38 10.64
CA CYS A 132 19.93 3.15 11.79
C CYS A 132 21.05 3.47 12.80
N TRP A 133 22.09 2.65 12.89
CA TRP A 133 23.20 2.79 13.84
C TRP A 133 24.42 3.53 13.28
N ALA A 134 24.38 3.97 12.01
CA ALA A 134 25.52 4.59 11.33
C ALA A 134 25.57 6.13 11.50
N ARG A 135 24.92 6.68 12.53
CA ARG A 135 24.80 8.12 12.77
C ARG A 135 25.58 8.58 13.99
#